data_AF-A0A1D2XE08-F1
#
_entry.id   AF-A0A1D2XE08-F1
#
_cell.length_a   1.000
_cell.length_b   1.000
_cell.length_c   1.000
_cell.angle_alpha   90.00
_cell.angle_beta   90.00
_cell.angle_gamma   90.00
#
_symmetry.space_group_name_H-M   'P 1'
#
loop_
_entity.id
_entity.type
_entity.pdbx_description
1 polymer ?
#
loop_
_entity_poly.entity_id
_entity_poly.type
_entity_poly.pdbx_seq_one_letter_code
_entity_poly.pdbx_strand_id
1 'polypeptide(L)'
;MSGTTTFITPNVTFDDKLVINEDGFDLELINVPSETKDEVVVWFPKQKVLHAAEVLQGESFPNLHTTHRCGSPAWTSCVSSVLK
;
A
#
# COMPACT_ATOMS: atom_id res chain seq x y z
N MET A 1 20.27 19.22 -8.57
CA MET A 1 19.46 20.01 -7.64
C MET A 1 19.56 19.34 -6.29
N SER A 2 20.18 19.97 -5.29
CA SER A 2 20.34 19.37 -3.95
C SER A 2 19.12 19.76 -3.10
N GLY A 3 18.15 18.84 -2.99
CA GLY A 3 17.04 18.98 -2.06
C GLY A 3 17.41 18.38 -0.71
N THR A 4 17.03 19.02 0.39
CA THR A 4 17.16 18.44 1.72
C THR A 4 16.03 17.43 1.94
N THR A 5 16.38 16.16 2.15
CA THR A 5 15.42 15.11 2.52
C THR A 5 15.15 15.15 4.02
N THR A 6 13.88 15.08 4.41
CA THR A 6 13.43 14.97 5.80
C THR A 6 12.60 13.71 5.99
N PHE A 7 12.53 13.20 7.22
CA PHE A 7 11.75 12.03 7.59
C PHE A 7 11.09 12.27 8.95
N ILE A 8 9.79 11.95 9.05
CA ILE A 8 9.03 12.00 10.29
C ILE A 8 8.43 10.61 10.48
N THR A 9 8.64 10.01 11.64
CA THR A 9 8.11 8.68 11.96
C THR A 9 6.59 8.71 12.10
N PRO A 10 5.90 7.62 11.73
CA PRO A 10 4.48 7.50 12.00
C PRO A 10 4.21 7.51 13.51
N ASN A 11 3.07 8.08 13.90
CA ASN A 11 2.57 8.07 15.27
C ASN A 11 1.82 6.78 15.61
N VAL A 12 1.28 6.10 14.60
CA VAL A 12 0.50 4.88 14.71
C VAL A 12 1.00 3.89 13.67
N THR A 13 1.22 2.65 14.11
CA THR A 13 1.57 1.51 13.27
C THR A 13 0.56 0.40 13.50
N PHE A 14 0.38 -0.47 12.52
CA PHE A 14 -0.53 -1.59 12.58
C PHE A 14 0.07 -2.79 11.83
N ASP A 15 -0.38 -3.99 12.16
CA ASP A 15 0.11 -5.22 11.53
C ASP A 15 -0.68 -5.53 10.25
N ASP A 16 -1.97 -5.85 10.38
CA ASP A 16 -2.78 -6.34 9.25
C ASP A 16 -3.78 -5.28 8.74
N LYS A 17 -4.57 -4.69 9.63
CA LYS A 17 -5.63 -3.74 9.27
C LYS A 17 -5.82 -2.67 10.34
N LEU A 18 -6.00 -1.43 9.91
CA LEU A 18 -6.40 -0.30 10.76
C LEU A 18 -7.65 0.35 10.17
N VAL A 19 -8.71 0.45 10.98
CA VAL A 19 -9.96 1.14 10.59
C VAL A 19 -9.96 2.51 11.25
N ILE A 20 -10.17 3.56 10.46
CA ILE A 20 -10.27 4.95 10.91
C ILE A 20 -11.68 5.43 10.59
N ASN A 21 -12.41 5.89 11.62
CA ASN A 21 -13.78 6.38 11.53
C ASN A 21 -13.93 7.77 12.19
N GLU A 22 -12.89 8.60 12.08
CA GLU A 22 -12.78 9.89 12.76
C GLU A 22 -12.88 11.05 11.76
N ASP A 23 -13.28 12.23 12.23
CA ASP A 23 -13.31 13.48 11.45
C ASP A 23 -14.04 13.41 10.09
N GLY A 24 -15.03 12.50 9.98
CA GLY A 24 -15.83 12.32 8.77
C GLY A 24 -15.20 11.39 7.72
N PHE A 25 -14.04 10.82 8.00
CA PHE A 25 -13.39 9.82 7.17
C PHE A 25 -13.66 8.42 7.71
N ASP A 26 -14.33 7.61 6.89
CA ASP A 26 -14.40 6.16 7.10
C ASP A 26 -13.46 5.54 6.08
N LEU A 27 -12.33 5.02 6.55
CA LEU A 27 -11.35 4.38 5.70
C LEU A 27 -10.68 3.19 6.40
N GLU A 28 -10.21 2.25 5.60
CA GLU A 28 -9.52 1.07 6.08
C GLU A 28 -8.12 1.01 5.45
N LEU A 29 -7.09 1.01 6.28
CA LEU A 29 -5.72 0.74 5.87
C LEU A 29 -5.51 -0.77 5.99
N ILE A 30 -5.04 -1.40 4.92
CA ILE A 30 -4.79 -2.83 4.86
C ILE A 30 -3.33 -3.03 4.46
N ASN A 31 -2.59 -3.76 5.27
CA ASN A 31 -1.22 -4.15 4.94
C ASN A 31 -1.27 -5.20 3.84
N VAL A 32 -0.62 -4.91 2.73
CA VAL A 32 -0.57 -5.80 1.58
C VAL A 32 0.90 -5.92 1.17
N PRO A 33 1.64 -6.90 1.71
CA PRO A 33 3.06 -7.04 1.41
C PRO A 33 3.25 -7.36 -0.08
N SER A 34 3.93 -6.47 -0.79
CA SER A 34 4.12 -6.51 -2.25
C SER A 34 5.60 -6.30 -2.60
N GLU A 35 6.02 -5.17 -3.20
CA GLU A 35 7.42 -4.81 -3.43
C GLU A 35 8.12 -4.57 -2.08
N THR A 36 7.43 -3.88 -1.16
CA THR A 36 7.85 -3.71 0.22
C THR A 36 6.95 -4.48 1.20
N LYS A 37 7.49 -4.80 2.37
CA LYS A 37 6.77 -5.57 3.41
C LYS A 37 5.76 -4.73 4.19
N ASP A 38 5.90 -3.42 4.10
CA ASP A 38 5.18 -2.39 4.83
C ASP A 38 4.29 -1.56 3.89
N GLU A 39 3.96 -2.11 2.72
CA GLU A 39 3.05 -1.47 1.78
C GLU A 39 1.59 -1.55 2.27
N VAL A 40 0.85 -0.46 2.06
CA VAL A 40 -0.51 -0.28 2.56
C VAL A 40 -1.42 0.18 1.44
N VAL A 41 -2.56 -0.49 1.29
CA VAL A 41 -3.66 -0.01 0.46
C VAL A 41 -4.72 0.65 1.33
N VAL A 42 -5.48 1.59 0.75
CA VAL A 42 -6.53 2.31 1.47
C VAL A 42 -7.88 2.07 0.80
N TRP A 43 -8.84 1.55 1.57
CA TRP A 43 -10.22 1.36 1.13
C TRP A 43 -11.13 2.46 1.68
N PHE A 44 -11.89 3.08 0.78
CA PHE A 44 -12.88 4.12 1.09
C PHE A 44 -14.30 3.55 0.90
N PRO A 45 -14.92 2.95 1.93
CA PRO A 45 -16.20 2.27 1.81
C PRO A 45 -17.35 3.15 1.32
N LYS A 46 -17.40 4.42 1.74
CA LYS A 46 -18.47 5.36 1.35
C LYS A 46 -18.46 5.64 -0.16
N GLN A 47 -17.29 5.80 -0.75
CA GLN A 47 -17.09 6.12 -2.17
C GLN A 47 -16.94 4.87 -3.04
N LYS A 48 -16.74 3.70 -2.43
CA LYS A 48 -16.36 2.45 -3.10
C LYS A 48 -15.07 2.61 -3.92
N VAL A 49 -14.10 3.32 -3.37
CA VAL A 49 -12.82 3.61 -4.01
C VAL A 49 -11.70 2.89 -3.29
N LEU A 50 -10.84 2.23 -4.06
CA LEU A 50 -9.62 1.60 -3.58
C LEU A 50 -8.42 2.41 -4.06
N HIS A 51 -7.62 2.91 -3.13
CA HIS A 51 -6.28 3.42 -3.42
C HIS A 51 -5.29 2.27 -3.29
N ALA A 52 -4.93 1.67 -4.42
CA ALA A 52 -4.14 0.44 -4.49
C ALA A 52 -2.61 0.65 -4.33
N ALA A 53 -2.16 1.85 -3.96
CA ALA A 53 -0.73 2.18 -3.85
C ALA A 53 0.03 1.83 -5.14
N GLU A 54 1.22 1.22 -5.05
CA GLU A 54 1.96 0.76 -6.23
C GLU A 54 1.66 -0.71 -6.56
N VAL A 55 0.99 -1.45 -5.66
CA VAL A 55 0.48 -2.82 -5.91
C VAL A 55 -0.18 -2.98 -7.29
N LEU A 56 -1.03 -2.04 -7.70
CA LEU A 56 -1.72 -2.05 -9.01
C LEU A 56 -1.29 -0.85 -9.87
N GLN A 57 -0.29 -1.05 -10.72
CA GLN A 57 0.27 -0.02 -11.62
C GLN A 57 -0.50 0.12 -12.95
N GLY A 58 -1.84 0.03 -12.90
CA GLY A 58 -2.70 0.13 -14.10
C GLY A 58 -2.40 -0.95 -15.14
N GLU A 59 -2.09 -0.55 -16.37
CA GLU A 59 -1.76 -1.46 -17.47
C GLU A 59 -0.28 -1.87 -17.52
N SER A 60 0.55 -1.36 -16.59
CA SER A 60 1.97 -1.70 -16.53
C SER A 60 2.22 -2.88 -15.61
N PHE A 61 3.13 -3.75 -16.02
CA PHE A 61 3.67 -4.75 -15.11
C PHE A 61 4.52 -4.06 -14.04
N PRO A 62 4.32 -4.41 -12.76
CA PRO A 62 5.13 -3.86 -11.70
C PRO A 62 6.59 -4.29 -11.88
N ASN A 63 7.47 -3.53 -11.25
CA ASN A 63 8.87 -3.88 -11.27
C ASN A 63 9.15 -5.07 -10.34
N LEU A 64 9.13 -6.29 -10.88
CA LEU A 64 9.41 -7.52 -10.12
C LEU A 64 10.84 -7.59 -9.56
N HIS A 65 11.71 -6.70 -10.02
CA HIS A 65 13.08 -6.55 -9.56
C HIS A 65 13.57 -5.12 -9.82
N THR A 66 13.75 -4.31 -8.79
CA THR A 66 14.71 -3.20 -8.91
C THR A 66 16.10 -3.78 -9.15
N THR A 67 16.88 -3.18 -10.08
CA THR A 67 18.30 -3.49 -10.32
C THR A 67 19.13 -3.55 -9.01
N HIS A 68 18.58 -3.06 -7.89
CA HIS A 68 19.08 -3.24 -6.53
C HIS A 68 18.04 -3.89 -5.59
N ARG A 69 17.81 -5.20 -5.75
CA ARG A 69 17.20 -6.18 -4.80
C ARG A 69 15.93 -5.77 -4.02
N CYS A 70 14.80 -6.41 -4.38
CA CYS A 70 13.97 -7.23 -3.48
C CYS A 70 13.10 -8.13 -4.37
N GLY A 71 13.11 -9.45 -4.16
CA GLY A 71 12.39 -10.41 -4.99
C GLY A 71 11.38 -11.16 -4.14
N SER A 72 10.10 -10.89 -4.36
CA SER A 72 9.00 -11.57 -3.68
C SER A 72 8.05 -12.15 -4.73
N PRO A 73 7.82 -13.48 -4.75
CA PRO A 73 6.79 -14.11 -5.59
C PRO A 73 5.36 -13.84 -5.09
N ALA A 74 5.16 -12.93 -4.12
CA ALA A 74 3.87 -12.70 -3.46
C ALA A 74 2.91 -11.76 -4.21
N TRP A 75 3.34 -11.06 -5.27
CA TRP A 75 2.51 -10.05 -5.96
C TRP A 75 1.14 -10.61 -6.41
N THR A 76 1.10 -11.79 -7.04
CA THR A 76 -0.16 -12.40 -7.48
C THR A 76 -1.11 -12.71 -6.33
N SER A 77 -0.59 -13.13 -5.17
CA SER A 77 -1.39 -13.37 -3.97
C SER A 77 -1.93 -12.05 -3.41
N CYS A 78 -1.13 -11.00 -3.47
CA CYS A 78 -1.46 -9.67 -2.97
C CYS A 78 -2.55 -8.99 -3.83
N VAL A 79 -2.43 -9.04 -5.16
CA VAL A 79 -3.49 -8.57 -6.08
C VAL A 79 -4.79 -9.32 -5.83
N SER A 80 -4.73 -10.64 -5.59
CA SER A 80 -5.91 -11.42 -5.21
C SER A 80 -6.53 -10.97 -3.90
N SER A 81 -5.75 -10.53 -2.90
CA SER A 81 -6.32 -10.07 -1.62
C SER A 81 -6.96 -8.70 -1.72
N VAL A 82 -6.53 -7.88 -2.68
CA VAL A 82 -7.04 -6.52 -2.91
C VAL A 82 -8.33 -6.52 -3.74
N LEU A 83 -8.50 -7.49 -4.65
CA LEU A 83 -9.64 -7.57 -5.56
C LEU A 83 -10.82 -8.45 -5.06
N LYS A 84 -10.72 -9.05 -3.88
CA LYS A 84 -11.77 -9.89 -3.26
C LYS A 84 -12.62 -9.08 -2.29
#